data_AF-A0A7J4T099-F1
#
_entry.id   AF-A0A7J4T099-F1
#
_cell.length_a   1.000
_cell.length_b   1.000
_cell.length_c   1.000
_cell.angle_alpha   90.00
_cell.angle_beta   90.00
_cell.angle_gamma   90.00
#
_symmetry.space_group_name_H-M   'P 1'
#
loop_
_entity.id
_entity.type
_entity.pdbx_description
1 polymer ?
#
loop_
_entity_poly.entity_id
_entity_poly.type
_entity_poly.pdbx_seq_one_letter_code
_entity_poly.pdbx_strand_id
1 'polypeptide(L)'
;MRLYHNPRCSKSRQAVKLLTDKGVSFQEHRYLEKGIMEEDLPILASLVGIIRKQEKEFKELDFAVNSINDVIKVLRSKPKLLERPVLVKDGKAI
;
A
#
# COMPACT_ATOMS: atom_id res chain seq x y z
N MET A 1 4.39 -11.41 7.40
CA MET A 1 3.71 -10.13 7.69
C MET A 1 4.56 -8.98 7.18
N ARG A 2 4.01 -8.16 6.27
CA ARG A 2 4.73 -7.13 5.53
C ARG A 2 4.04 -5.79 5.72
N LEU A 3 4.77 -4.79 6.17
CA LEU A 3 4.28 -3.44 6.34
C LEU A 3 4.73 -2.58 5.16
N TYR A 4 3.78 -2.16 4.34
CA TYR A 4 4.00 -1.15 3.31
C TYR A 4 4.16 0.22 3.95
N HIS A 5 5.40 0.68 3.99
CA HIS A 5 5.83 1.85 4.77
C HIS A 5 6.39 2.96 3.88
N ASN A 6 6.06 4.20 4.23
CA ASN A 6 6.71 5.40 3.71
C ASN A 6 7.33 6.21 4.86
N PRO A 7 8.68 6.28 4.96
CA PRO A 7 9.38 7.00 6.04
C PRO A 7 9.02 8.48 6.15
N ARG A 8 8.54 9.11 5.09
CA ARG A 8 8.14 10.53 5.10
C ARG A 8 6.74 10.76 5.70
N CYS A 9 5.94 9.72 5.90
CA CYS A 9 4.57 9.83 6.41
C CYS A 9 4.50 9.58 7.92
N SER A 10 4.06 10.58 8.69
CA SER A 10 3.96 10.49 10.16
C SER A 10 3.11 9.31 10.63
N LYS A 11 1.94 9.06 10.03
CA LYS A 11 1.09 7.90 10.35
C LYS A 11 1.79 6.56 10.05
N SER A 12 2.55 6.51 8.96
CA SER A 12 3.30 5.31 8.59
C SER A 12 4.45 5.03 9.56
N ARG A 13 5.15 6.07 10.03
CA ARG A 13 6.17 5.95 11.11
C ARG A 13 5.55 5.54 12.45
N GLN A 14 4.36 6.04 12.77
CA GLN A 14 3.63 5.63 13.97
C GLN A 14 3.26 4.14 13.95
N ALA A 15 2.88 3.59 12.79
CA ALA A 15 2.61 2.16 12.66
C ALA A 15 3.87 1.30 12.85
N VAL A 16 5.00 1.68 12.25
CA VAL A 16 6.31 1.02 12.50
C VAL A 16 6.60 1.01 14.00
N LYS A 17 6.50 2.19 14.66
CA LYS A 17 6.76 2.30 16.10
C LYS A 17 5.83 1.41 16.91
N LEU A 18 4.53 1.43 16.63
CA LEU A 18 3.53 0.63 17.34
C LEU A 18 3.82 -0.88 17.27
N LEU A 19 4.20 -1.37 16.09
CA LEU A 19 4.53 -2.79 15.90
C LEU A 19 5.82 -3.15 16.64
N THR A 20 6.85 -2.31 16.55
CA THR A 20 8.12 -2.49 17.26
C THR A 20 7.94 -2.45 18.78
N ASP A 21 7.20 -1.48 19.32
CA ASP A 21 6.92 -1.34 20.75
C ASP A 21 6.17 -2.55 21.32
N LYS A 22 5.32 -3.18 20.50
CA LYS A 22 4.61 -4.41 20.85
C LYS A 22 5.43 -5.69 20.66
N GLY A 23 6.71 -5.58 20.25
CA GLY A 23 7.58 -6.74 20.00
C GLY A 23 7.12 -7.59 18.81
N VAL A 24 6.32 -7.04 17.91
CA VAL A 24 5.76 -7.78 16.77
C VAL A 24 6.80 -7.80 15.65
N SER A 25 7.17 -8.98 15.16
CA SER A 25 8.06 -9.12 14.00
C SER A 25 7.32 -8.84 12.69
N PHE A 26 7.82 -7.90 11.89
CA PHE A 26 7.29 -7.58 10.56
C PHE A 26 8.42 -7.25 9.59
N GLN A 27 8.14 -7.39 8.30
CA GLN A 27 9.01 -6.89 7.24
C GLN A 27 8.61 -5.46 6.88
N GLU A 28 9.47 -4.47 7.15
CA GLU A 28 9.28 -3.12 6.60
C GLU A 28 9.56 -3.14 5.08
N HIS A 29 8.56 -2.77 4.27
CA HIS A 29 8.66 -2.73 2.82
C HIS A 29 8.43 -1.31 2.28
N ARG A 30 9.51 -0.70 1.80
CA ARG A 30 9.50 0.66 1.22
C ARG A 30 9.00 0.64 -0.22
N TYR A 31 7.68 0.63 -0.38
CA TYR A 31 7.03 0.45 -1.68
C TYR A 31 7.33 1.52 -2.73
N LEU A 32 7.72 2.73 -2.31
CA LEU A 32 8.13 3.77 -3.26
C LEU A 32 9.47 3.45 -3.93
N GLU A 33 10.32 2.67 -3.27
CA GLU A 33 11.63 2.25 -3.78
C GLU A 33 11.55 0.86 -4.42
N LYS A 34 10.79 -0.05 -3.80
CA LYS A 34 10.75 -1.48 -4.17
C LYS A 34 9.53 -1.89 -5.00
N GLY A 35 8.59 -0.98 -5.21
CA GLY A 35 7.28 -1.31 -5.78
C GLY A 35 6.39 -2.11 -4.82
N ILE A 36 5.25 -2.55 -5.33
CA ILE A 36 4.32 -3.47 -4.64
C ILE A 36 4.72 -4.91 -4.98
N MET A 37 4.60 -5.82 -4.02
CA MET A 37 4.91 -7.23 -4.25
C MET A 37 3.78 -7.85 -5.06
N GLU A 38 4.10 -8.59 -6.10
CA GLU A 38 3.11 -9.17 -7.02
C GLU A 38 2.10 -10.08 -6.28
N GLU A 39 2.58 -10.85 -5.30
CA GLU A 39 1.77 -11.71 -4.44
C GLU A 39 0.75 -10.93 -3.57
N ASP A 40 1.04 -9.66 -3.24
CA ASP A 40 0.19 -8.83 -2.39
C ASP A 40 -0.80 -7.99 -3.20
N LEU A 41 -0.61 -7.83 -4.52
CA LEU A 41 -1.48 -7.02 -5.36
C LEU A 41 -2.96 -7.46 -5.30
N PRO A 42 -3.33 -8.75 -5.39
CA PRO A 42 -4.72 -9.16 -5.28
C PRO A 42 -5.33 -8.84 -3.90
N ILE A 43 -4.53 -8.99 -2.85
CA ILE A 43 -4.94 -8.73 -1.46
C ILE A 43 -5.21 -7.23 -1.28
N LEU A 44 -4.26 -6.39 -1.69
CA LEU A 44 -4.38 -4.93 -1.61
C LEU A 44 -5.54 -4.42 -2.46
N ALA A 45 -5.70 -4.96 -3.67
CA ALA A 45 -6.75 -4.53 -4.59
C ALA A 45 -8.16 -4.91 -4.15
N SER A 46 -8.30 -5.88 -3.25
CA SER A 46 -9.59 -6.22 -2.63
C SER A 46 -10.05 -5.20 -1.58
N LEU A 47 -9.16 -4.32 -1.10
CA LEU A 47 -9.48 -3.29 -0.11
C LEU A 47 -10.20 -2.09 -0.74
N VAL A 48 -11.31 -1.69 -0.14
CA VAL A 48 -12.01 -0.47 -0.51
C VAL A 48 -11.18 0.76 -0.10
N GLY A 49 -10.97 1.69 -1.03
CA GLY A 49 -10.29 2.95 -0.74
C GLY A 49 -8.77 2.87 -0.66
N ILE A 50 -8.15 1.78 -1.16
CA ILE A 50 -6.70 1.59 -1.14
C ILE A 50 -5.92 2.54 -2.07
N ILE A 51 -6.62 3.25 -2.96
CA ILE A 51 -6.04 4.21 -3.90
C ILE A 51 -6.18 5.64 -3.38
N ARG A 52 -5.06 6.34 -3.28
CA ARG A 52 -4.94 7.77 -2.92
C ARG A 52 -5.43 8.66 -4.07
N LYS A 53 -6.73 8.96 -4.10
CA LYS A 53 -7.34 9.81 -5.14
C LYS A 53 -6.87 11.28 -5.13
N GLN A 54 -6.26 11.72 -4.03
CA GLN A 54 -5.78 13.07 -3.80
C GLN A 54 -4.42 13.38 -4.45
N GLU A 55 -3.66 12.36 -4.87
CA GLU A 55 -2.36 12.55 -5.49
C GLU A 55 -2.50 13.02 -6.95
N LYS A 56 -1.52 13.81 -7.42
CA LYS A 56 -1.50 14.31 -8.80
C LYS A 56 -1.50 13.16 -9.81
N GLU A 57 -0.76 12.10 -9.51
CA GLU A 57 -0.63 10.90 -10.33
C GLU A 57 -1.95 10.16 -10.56
N PHE A 58 -2.92 10.31 -9.65
CA PHE A 58 -4.27 9.75 -9.81
C PHE A 58 -5.09 10.59 -10.79
N LYS A 59 -4.99 11.92 -10.70
CA LYS A 59 -5.69 12.86 -11.61
C LYS A 59 -5.20 12.76 -13.05
N GLU A 60 -3.96 12.29 -13.24
CA GLU A 60 -3.34 12.06 -14.54
C GLU A 60 -3.57 10.64 -15.09
N LEU A 61 -4.47 9.84 -14.48
CA LEU A 61 -4.88 8.57 -15.07
C LEU A 61 -5.76 8.82 -16.30
N ASP A 62 -5.47 8.08 -17.37
CA ASP A 62 -6.21 8.07 -18.63
C ASP A 62 -7.41 7.10 -18.62
N PHE A 63 -7.64 6.43 -17.49
CA PHE A 63 -8.76 5.51 -17.28
C PHE A 63 -9.34 5.64 -15.86
N ALA A 64 -10.60 5.23 -15.72
CA ALA A 64 -11.27 5.14 -14.42
C ALA A 64 -10.90 3.85 -13.68
N VAL A 65 -10.71 3.94 -12.36
CA VAL A 65 -10.38 2.79 -11.51
C VAL A 65 -11.67 2.21 -10.92
N ASN A 66 -12.28 1.28 -11.64
CA ASN A 66 -13.63 0.76 -11.31
C ASN A 66 -13.64 -0.73 -10.94
N SER A 67 -12.58 -1.47 -11.25
CA SER A 67 -12.46 -2.90 -10.96
C SER A 67 -11.21 -3.24 -10.15
N ILE A 68 -11.18 -4.44 -9.56
CA ILE A 68 -9.99 -4.99 -8.90
C ILE A 68 -8.79 -5.00 -9.86
N ASN A 69 -9.00 -5.38 -11.12
CA ASN A 69 -7.95 -5.40 -12.14
C ASN A 69 -7.40 -4.01 -12.42
N ASP A 70 -8.24 -2.97 -12.42
CA ASP A 70 -7.78 -1.58 -12.56
C ASP A 70 -6.94 -1.16 -11.35
N VAL A 71 -7.36 -1.52 -10.13
CA VAL A 71 -6.59 -1.23 -8.92
C VAL A 71 -5.22 -1.91 -8.97
N ILE A 72 -5.16 -3.18 -9.37
CA ILE A 72 -3.89 -3.91 -9.56
C ILE A 72 -3.01 -3.19 -10.60
N LYS A 73 -3.58 -2.83 -11.76
CA LYS A 73 -2.85 -2.12 -12.82
C LYS A 73 -2.28 -0.79 -12.32
N VAL A 74 -3.07 -0.04 -11.54
CA VAL A 74 -2.64 1.22 -10.95
C VAL A 74 -1.55 1.02 -9.90
N LEU A 75 -1.70 0.09 -8.97
CA LEU A 75 -0.71 -0.16 -7.92
C LEU A 75 0.61 -0.69 -8.47
N ARG A 76 0.57 -1.50 -9.52
CA ARG A 76 1.77 -2.00 -10.21
C ARG A 76 2.54 -0.88 -10.90
N SER A 77 1.84 0.00 -11.63
CA SER A 77 2.47 1.07 -12.43
C SER A 77 2.77 2.34 -11.64
N LYS A 78 1.95 2.64 -10.64
CA LYS A 78 2.05 3.84 -9.79
C LYS A 78 1.96 3.46 -8.30
N PRO A 79 2.98 2.78 -7.71
CA PRO A 79 2.97 2.38 -6.30
C PRO A 79 2.69 3.53 -5.31
N LYS A 80 3.06 4.77 -5.68
CA LYS A 80 2.78 5.98 -4.87
C LYS A 80 1.30 6.19 -4.57
N LEU A 81 0.41 5.66 -5.41
CA LEU A 81 -1.04 5.74 -5.22
C LEU A 81 -1.57 4.76 -4.16
N LEU A 82 -0.75 3.84 -3.64
CA LEU A 82 -1.13 3.02 -2.49
C LEU A 82 -1.35 3.91 -1.26
N GLU A 83 -2.49 3.74 -0.59
CA GLU A 83 -2.69 4.27 0.76
C GLU A 83 -1.65 3.73 1.74
N ARG A 84 -1.40 4.47 2.82
CA ARG A 84 -0.31 4.13 3.74
C ARG A 84 -0.61 4.52 5.19
N PRO A 85 -0.04 3.81 6.16
CA PRO A 85 0.59 2.48 6.02
C PRO A 85 -0.44 1.40 5.65
N VAL A 86 0.01 0.25 5.13
CA VAL A 86 -0.83 -0.95 4.96
C VAL A 86 -0.05 -2.18 5.42
N LEU A 87 -0.66 -3.01 6.26
CA LEU A 87 -0.07 -4.23 6.79
C LEU A 87 -0.70 -5.45 6.11
N VAL A 88 0.11 -6.25 5.41
CA VAL A 88 -0.32 -7.54 4.87
C VAL A 88 0.12 -8.68 5.79
N LYS A 89 -0.85 -9.49 6.24
CA LYS A 89 -0.66 -10.64 7.11
C LYS A 89 -1.62 -11.76 6.70
N ASP A 90 -1.09 -12.96 6.46
CA ASP A 90 -1.86 -14.20 6.24
C ASP A 90 -2.98 -14.04 5.20
N GLY A 91 -2.67 -13.44 4.05
CA GLY A 91 -3.63 -13.22 2.97
C GLY A 91 -4.62 -12.08 3.19
N LYS A 92 -4.45 -11.28 4.26
CA LYS A 92 -5.31 -10.14 4.60
C LYS A 92 -4.49 -8.87 4.69
N ALA A 93 -5.09 -7.75 4.30
CA ALA A 93 -4.50 -6.43 4.44
C ALA A 93 -5.33 -5.57 5.42
N ILE A 94 -4.65 -4.80 6.27
CA ILE A 94 -5.21 -3.93 7.32
C ILE A 94 -4.53 -2.56 7.26
#